data_AF-T1CCD5-F1
#
_entry.id   AF-T1CCD5-F1
#
_cell.length_a   1.000
_cell.length_b   1.000
_cell.length_c   1.000
_cell.angle_alpha   90.00
_cell.angle_beta   90.00
_cell.angle_gamma   90.00
#
_symmetry.space_group_name_H-M   'P 1'
#
loop_
_entity.id
_entity.type
_entity.pdbx_description
1 polymer ?
#
loop_
_entity_poly.entity_id
_entity_poly.type
_entity_poly.pdbx_seq_one_letter_code
_entity_poly.pdbx_strand_id
1 'polypeptide(L)' 'LSDKIYYHHTGHIGGIKSIALEKLLNEHPERAIEFAVKGMLPKNPLGRRMFKKLHVFAGGEHPHQAQQ' A
#
# COMPACT_ATOMS: atom_id res chain seq x y z
N LEU A 1 7.52 16.01 -2.57
CA LEU A 1 6.93 14.82 -1.89
C LEU A 1 5.62 15.17 -1.18
N SER A 2 5.44 16.42 -0.77
CA SER A 2 4.21 16.99 -0.20
C SER A 2 3.02 17.04 -1.17
N ASP A 3 3.26 17.19 -2.47
CA ASP A 3 2.21 17.48 -3.45
C ASP A 3 1.29 16.30 -3.77
N LYS A 4 1.78 15.07 -3.56
CA LYS A 4 0.99 13.87 -3.82
C LYS A 4 0.16 13.51 -2.60
N ILE A 5 -1.16 13.55 -2.75
CA ILE A 5 -2.10 13.22 -1.69
C ILE A 5 -2.85 11.92 -2.02
N TYR A 6 -2.86 10.97 -1.08
CA TYR A 6 -3.69 9.78 -1.14
C TYR A 6 -5.02 10.06 -0.46
N TYR A 7 -6.12 9.79 -1.16
CA TYR A 7 -7.47 9.91 -0.63
C TYR A 7 -8.10 8.53 -0.46
N HIS A 8 -8.85 8.35 0.61
CA HIS A 8 -9.74 7.21 0.78
C HIS A 8 -10.98 7.62 1.56
N HIS A 9 -12.05 6.83 1.43
CA HIS A 9 -13.30 7.07 2.13
C HIS A 9 -13.57 5.92 3.11
N THR A 10 -14.03 6.23 4.31
CA THR A 10 -14.33 5.22 5.34
C THR A 10 -15.68 4.53 5.15
N GLY A 11 -16.54 5.05 4.27
CA GLY A 11 -17.89 4.54 4.01
C GLY A 11 -19.01 5.27 4.79
N HIS A 12 -18.66 6.15 5.73
CA HIS A 12 -19.62 6.93 6.53
C HIS A 12 -19.80 8.35 5.95
N ILE A 13 -20.92 9.01 6.29
CA ILE A 13 -21.18 10.40 5.85
C ILE A 13 -20.05 11.31 6.35
N GLY A 14 -19.45 12.10 5.43
CA GLY A 14 -18.30 12.96 5.74
C GLY A 14 -16.97 12.22 5.95
N GLY A 15 -16.90 10.92 5.66
CA GLY A 15 -15.77 10.05 5.98
C GLY A 15 -14.57 10.12 5.03
N ILE A 16 -14.34 11.24 4.34
CA ILE A 16 -13.17 11.39 3.46
C ILE A 16 -11.90 11.64 4.30
N LYS A 17 -10.87 10.85 4.03
CA LYS A 17 -9.56 10.95 4.68
C LYS A 17 -8.49 11.16 3.62
N SER A 18 -7.52 12.00 3.94
CA SER A 18 -6.38 12.29 3.07
C SER A 18 -5.07 12.15 3.82
N ILE A 19 -4.01 11.73 3.12
CA ILE A 19 -2.65 11.65 3.65
C ILE A 19 -1.65 12.03 2.55
N ALA A 20 -0.73 12.94 2.86
CA ALA A 20 0.35 13.28 1.96
C ALA A 20 1.35 12.12 1.84
N LEU A 21 1.96 11.94 0.65
CA LEU A 21 2.92 10.87 0.40
C LEU A 21 4.10 10.93 1.38
N GLU A 22 4.62 12.11 1.67
CA GLU A 22 5.69 12.30 2.65
C GLU A 22 5.34 11.73 4.03
N LYS A 23 4.14 12.05 4.52
CA LYS A 23 3.65 11.53 5.80
C LYS A 23 3.46 10.01 5.75
N LEU A 24 2.94 9.49 4.63
CA LEU A 24 2.77 8.05 4.44
C LEU A 24 4.11 7.30 4.47
N LEU A 25 5.16 7.86 3.85
CA LEU A 25 6.50 7.28 3.85
C LEU A 25 7.13 7.27 5.24
N ASN A 26 6.81 8.25 6.09
CA ASN A 26 7.33 8.30 7.45
C ASN A 26 6.61 7.33 8.40
N GLU A 27 5.29 7.18 8.28
CA GLU A 27 4.49 6.32 9.17
C GLU A 27 4.44 4.85 8.71
N HIS A 28 4.24 4.63 7.41
CA HIS A 28 3.97 3.33 6.80
C HIS A 28 4.49 3.26 5.35
N PRO A 29 5.81 3.30 5.14
CA PRO A 29 6.41 3.33 3.81
C PRO A 29 6.01 2.14 2.92
N GLU A 30 5.77 0.98 3.52
CA GLU A 30 5.32 -0.23 2.83
C GLU A 30 4.05 0.01 2.00
N ARG A 31 3.11 0.81 2.53
CA ARG A 31 1.82 1.08 1.88
C ARG A 31 1.96 1.87 0.60
N ALA A 32 2.96 2.74 0.49
CA ALA A 32 3.18 3.53 -0.71
C ALA A 32 3.45 2.64 -1.94
N ILE A 33 4.27 1.60 -1.74
CA ILE A 33 4.59 0.61 -2.77
C ILE A 33 3.41 -0.32 -3.01
N GLU A 34 2.78 -0.82 -1.96
CA GLU A 34 1.59 -1.68 -2.08
C GLU A 34 0.47 -1.02 -2.89
N PHE A 35 0.17 0.26 -2.63
CA PHE A 35 -0.87 0.99 -3.37
C PHE A 35 -0.51 1.16 -4.84
N ALA A 36 0.75 1.45 -5.15
CA ALA A 36 1.21 1.58 -6.53
C ALA A 36 1.05 0.24 -7.29
N VAL A 37 1.56 -0.86 -6.72
CA VAL A 37 1.50 -2.19 -7.36
C VAL A 37 0.05 -2.65 -7.49
N LYS A 38 -0.78 -2.47 -6.45
CA LYS A 38 -2.21 -2.81 -6.50
C LYS A 38 -2.94 -2.05 -7.60
N GLY A 39 -2.55 -0.80 -7.86
CA GLY A 39 -3.12 0.01 -8.94
C GLY A 39 -2.75 -0.47 -10.35
N MET A 40 -1.60 -1.13 -10.50
CA MET A 40 -1.13 -1.70 -11.77
C MET A 40 -1.65 -3.10 -12.05
N LEU A 41 -2.24 -3.79 -11.06
CA LEU A 41 -2.80 -5.13 -11.20
C LEU A 41 -4.26 -5.11 -11.72
N PRO A 42 -4.70 -6.18 -12.42
CA PRO A 42 -6.08 -6.29 -12.88
C PRO A 42 -7.06 -6.33 -11.70
N LYS A 43 -8.17 -5.59 -11.80
CA LYS A 43 -9.19 -5.47 -10.73
C LYS A 43 -10.16 -6.65 -10.69
N ASN A 44 -9.63 -7.87 -10.58
CA ASN A 44 -10.42 -9.11 -10.57
C ASN A 44 -9.93 -10.08 -9.45
N PRO A 45 -10.61 -11.22 -9.22
CA PRO A 45 -10.20 -12.18 -8.20
C PRO A 45 -8.76 -12.70 -8.39
N LEU A 46 -8.30 -12.86 -9.63
CA LEU A 46 -6.93 -13.26 -9.93
C LEU A 46 -5.92 -12.19 -9.50
N GLY A 47 -6.16 -10.92 -9.83
CA GLY A 47 -5.29 -9.81 -9.42
C GLY A 47 -5.21 -9.67 -7.90
N ARG A 48 -6.31 -9.92 -7.17
CA ARG A 48 -6.28 -10.01 -5.70
C ARG A 48 -5.38 -11.16 -5.20
N ARG A 49 -5.39 -12.31 -5.88
CA ARG A 49 -4.49 -13.43 -5.56
C ARG A 49 -3.03 -13.11 -5.89
N MET A 50 -2.77 -12.39 -6.98
CA MET A 50 -1.42 -11.92 -7.34
C MET A 50 -0.89 -10.95 -6.29
N PHE A 51 -1.71 -9.98 -5.88
CA PHE A 51 -1.34 -8.99 -4.87
C PHE A 51 -0.95 -9.63 -3.53
N LYS A 52 -1.62 -10.71 -3.12
CA LYS A 52 -1.29 -11.44 -1.87
C LYS A 52 0.11 -12.06 -1.85
N LYS A 53 0.78 -12.20 -3.01
CA LYS A 53 2.16 -12.71 -3.10
C LYS A 53 3.21 -11.63 -2.88
N LEU A 54 2.81 -10.36 -2.89
CA LEU A 54 3.70 -9.24 -2.64
C LEU A 54 3.87 -9.06 -1.12
N HIS A 55 5.11 -9.06 -0.66
CA HIS A 55 5.48 -8.73 0.70
C HIS A 55 6.48 -7.58 0.66
N VAL A 56 6.11 -6.44 1.25
CA VAL A 56 6.94 -5.22 1.29
C VAL A 56 7.38 -4.98 2.72
N PHE A 57 8.68 -4.76 2.92
CA PHE A 57 9.28 -4.46 4.22
C PHE A 57 9.93 -3.09 4.17
N ALA A 58 9.76 -2.31 5.24
CA ALA A 58 10.35 -0.99 5.36
C ALA A 58 11.87 -1.03 5.60
N GLY A 59 12.34 -2.07 6.30
CA GLY A 59 13.74 -2.28 6.65
C GLY A 59 14.44 -3.29 5.72
N GLY A 60 15.72 -3.53 5.98
CA GLY A 60 16.54 -4.48 5.21
C GLY A 60 16.31 -5.95 5.53
N GLU A 61 15.57 -6.26 6.60
CA GLU A 61 15.34 -7.62 7.08
C GLU A 61 13.93 -8.11 6.68
N HIS A 62 13.82 -9.41 6.41
CA HIS A 62 12.53 -10.07 6.16
C HIS A 62 12.42 -11.40 6.94
N PRO A 63 11.23 -11.78 7.43
CA PRO A 63 11.02 -13.01 8.21
C PRO A 63 11.04 -14.29 7.35
N HIS A 64 11.18 -14.17 6.03
CA HIS A 64 11.04 -15.29 5.08
C HIS A 64 12.30 -16.18 4.95
N GLN A 65 13.01 -16.43 6.04
CA GLN A 65 14.22 -17.26 6.01
C GLN A 65 13.93 -18.73 5.71
N ALA A 66 12.70 -19.20 5.98
CA ALA A 66 12.29 -20.60 5.80
C ALA A 66 11.82 -20.94 4.37
N GLN A 67 11.74 -19.97 3.46
CA GLN A 67 11.26 -20.15 2.09
C GLN A 67 12.37 -20.50 1.09
N GLN A 68 13.57 -20.86 1.58
CA GLN A 68 14.67 -21.35 0.75
C GLN A 68 14.35 -22.69 0.08
#